data_AF-A0A853IXV8-F1
#
_entry.id   AF-A0A853IXV8-F1
#
_cell.length_a   1.000
_cell.length_b   1.000
_cell.length_c   1.000
_cell.angle_alpha   90.00
_cell.angle_beta   90.00
_cell.angle_gamma   90.00
#
_symmetry.space_group_name_H-M   'P 1'
#
loop_
_entity.id
_entity.type
_entity.pdbx_description
1 polymer ?
#
loop_
_entity_poly.entity_id
_entity_poly.type
_entity_poly.pdbx_seq_one_letter_code
_entity_poly.pdbx_strand_id
1 'polypeptide(L)'
;MVVPAYGYEVLPLAPDGIRRGDAYAMLGAGAGGPWAAYGSLQGSTSLHADHSRLDSSWLAVQAGLAWQAGAHTLSAGLHGERHGLGGSLGKQALRSTPGPLLQWRVALGERSAFSLSLKHARVHEFTVNRHDLRRTVVGGTFVHEAPAMDLKGLTSLWWMRDRPVSEAMVHLGRSSVGARLGLEQLGRSVGGYGWVQHQRHRHRAIDPLFLRRRHDRVSDLTLGVRLALSCHWSLRPQVSWIHARSNVELYHYRRTLFQVTACSSEPCTHPPSFQAAAAGACHGPRWPAAPHWPPQPRRRPPRRPWPMVARVCSCSPMAPSACRPAAWPAPWCAAPWCTRATWWRPAPAAAPSCAWSTAP
;
A
#
# COMPACT_ATOMS: atom_id res chain seq x y z
N MET A 1 -8.80 -12.23 12.49
CA MET A 1 -8.00 -12.95 11.47
C MET A 1 -7.53 -11.93 10.44
N VAL A 2 -6.25 -11.58 10.45
CA VAL A 2 -5.64 -10.60 9.52
C VAL A 2 -5.45 -11.30 8.18
N VAL A 3 -6.05 -10.77 7.11
CA VAL A 3 -5.70 -11.17 5.74
C VAL A 3 -4.31 -10.61 5.49
N PRO A 4 -3.27 -11.45 5.37
CA PRO A 4 -1.98 -10.94 4.96
C PRO A 4 -2.11 -10.63 3.47
N ALA A 5 -2.30 -9.35 3.14
CA ALA A 5 -2.14 -8.85 1.80
C ALA A 5 -0.63 -8.86 1.51
N TYR A 6 -0.14 -9.97 0.95
CA TYR A 6 1.28 -10.11 0.64
C TYR A 6 1.69 -9.11 -0.42
N GLY A 7 2.68 -8.29 -0.06
CA GLY A 7 3.58 -7.65 -1.00
C GLY A 7 2.96 -6.52 -1.82
N TYR A 8 3.04 -5.32 -1.26
CA TYR A 8 3.20 -4.11 -2.05
C TYR A 8 4.54 -4.23 -2.80
N GLU A 9 4.49 -4.41 -4.11
CA GLU A 9 5.54 -3.86 -4.97
C GLU A 9 5.44 -2.34 -4.82
N VAL A 10 6.54 -1.67 -4.48
CA VAL A 10 6.53 -0.24 -4.14
C VAL A 10 6.20 0.57 -5.40
N LEU A 11 4.91 0.90 -5.59
CA LEU A 11 4.46 2.20 -6.06
C LEU A 11 3.95 2.94 -4.80
N PRO A 12 4.48 4.13 -4.47
CA PRO A 12 4.09 4.81 -3.24
C PRO A 12 2.64 5.31 -3.30
N LEU A 13 2.05 5.51 -2.11
CA LEU A 13 0.72 6.07 -1.74
C LEU A 13 -0.34 4.99 -1.39
N ALA A 14 -1.01 4.96 -0.24
CA ALA A 14 -1.29 6.02 0.74
C ALA A 14 -1.71 5.48 2.15
N PRO A 15 -1.73 6.34 3.21
CA PRO A 15 -2.13 6.05 4.59
C PRO A 15 -3.50 6.64 5.03
N ASP A 16 -4.21 5.92 5.86
CA ASP A 16 -5.67 5.91 5.95
C ASP A 16 -6.24 6.41 7.31
N GLY A 17 -7.54 6.72 7.43
CA GLY A 17 -8.25 7.17 8.66
C GLY A 17 -9.06 6.04 9.32
N ILE A 18 -9.31 5.96 10.64
CA ILE A 18 -9.60 6.92 11.72
C ILE A 18 -8.43 6.98 12.73
N ARG A 19 -8.19 8.15 13.35
CA ARG A 19 -7.06 8.54 14.22
C ARG A 19 -5.94 7.49 14.29
N ARG A 20 -5.16 7.42 13.21
CA ARG A 20 -4.03 6.51 13.07
C ARG A 20 -2.75 7.20 13.48
N GLY A 21 -1.95 6.55 14.31
CA GLY A 21 -0.54 6.86 14.46
C GLY A 21 0.22 6.09 13.38
N ASP A 22 0.31 6.65 12.18
CA ASP A 22 1.03 6.04 11.08
C ASP A 22 2.39 6.73 10.94
N ALA A 23 3.46 5.93 10.92
CA ALA A 23 4.81 6.41 10.65
C ALA A 23 5.32 5.71 9.39
N TYR A 24 5.57 6.50 8.35
CA TYR A 24 6.20 6.05 7.12
C TYR A 24 7.48 6.85 6.94
N ALA A 25 8.59 6.14 6.74
CA ALA A 25 9.85 6.74 6.35
C ALA A 25 10.50 5.84 5.31
N MET A 26 10.77 6.39 4.13
CA MET A 26 11.58 5.74 3.11
C MET A 26 12.85 6.58 2.93
N LEU A 27 13.99 5.91 3.02
CA LEU A 27 15.29 6.54 2.91
C LEU A 27 16.08 5.75 1.86
N GLY A 28 16.40 6.41 0.75
CA GLY A 28 17.20 5.85 -0.33
C GLY A 28 18.48 6.65 -0.50
N ALA A 29 19.62 5.97 -0.63
CA ALA A 29 20.91 6.60 -0.91
C ALA A 29 21.59 5.84 -2.05
N GLY A 30 21.98 6.57 -3.10
CA GLY A 30 22.72 6.04 -4.23
C GLY A 30 24.06 6.75 -4.38
N ALA A 31 25.14 6.00 -4.57
CA ALA A 31 26.43 6.52 -5.02
C ALA A 31 26.57 6.23 -6.52
N GLY A 32 27.20 7.12 -7.29
CA GLY A 32 27.27 7.03 -8.75
C GLY A 32 27.74 5.65 -9.26
N GLY A 33 27.10 5.18 -10.33
CA GLY A 33 27.26 3.82 -10.87
C GLY A 33 25.91 3.11 -11.02
N PRO A 34 25.88 1.82 -11.38
CA PRO A 34 24.63 1.07 -11.54
C PRO A 34 24.02 0.63 -10.20
N TRP A 35 24.66 0.91 -9.06
CA TRP A 35 24.24 0.40 -7.75
C TRP A 35 23.58 1.49 -6.89
N ALA A 36 22.52 1.11 -6.18
CA ALA A 36 21.85 1.95 -5.20
C ALA A 36 21.51 1.13 -3.95
N ALA A 37 21.61 1.73 -2.76
CA ALA A 37 21.11 1.15 -1.53
C ALA A 37 19.71 1.72 -1.22
N TYR A 38 18.84 0.90 -0.65
CA TYR A 38 17.51 1.34 -0.25
C TYR A 38 17.13 0.81 1.12
N GLY A 39 16.32 1.59 1.84
CA GLY A 39 15.66 1.20 3.07
C GLY A 39 14.25 1.78 3.15
N SER A 40 13.31 1.04 3.72
CA SER A 40 12.01 1.59 4.09
C SER A 40 11.47 1.00 5.38
N LEU A 41 10.76 1.85 6.10
CA LEU A 41 10.06 1.58 7.34
C LEU A 41 8.61 2.01 7.15
N GLN A 42 7.68 1.11 7.42
CA GLN A 42 6.26 1.35 7.30
C GLN A 42 5.58 0.76 8.53
N GLY A 43 4.62 1.45 9.10
CA GLY A 43 3.80 0.87 10.15
C GLY A 43 2.44 1.53 10.22
N SER A 44 1.48 0.80 10.76
CA SER A 44 0.16 1.34 11.04
C SER A 44 -0.39 0.80 12.35
N THR A 45 -1.31 1.55 12.93
CA THR A 45 -2.11 1.11 14.08
C THR A 45 -3.59 1.33 13.81
N SER A 46 -4.40 0.33 14.13
CA SER A 46 -5.86 0.36 14.04
C SER A 46 -6.42 0.33 15.45
N LEU A 47 -7.23 1.34 15.76
CA LEU A 47 -7.86 1.54 17.06
C LEU A 47 -9.36 1.29 16.97
N HIS A 48 -9.94 0.64 17.97
CA HIS A 48 -11.36 0.37 18.08
C HIS A 48 -11.95 1.10 19.29
N ALA A 49 -12.97 1.94 19.05
CA ALA A 49 -13.55 2.80 20.08
C ALA A 49 -14.04 2.02 21.33
N ASP A 50 -14.71 0.89 21.10
CA ASP A 50 -15.36 0.13 22.18
C ASP A 50 -14.58 -1.12 22.61
N HIS A 51 -13.52 -1.48 21.88
CA HIS A 51 -12.84 -2.77 22.02
C HIS A 51 -11.32 -2.66 21.83
N SER A 52 -10.63 -2.05 22.79
CA SER A 52 -9.16 -1.88 22.75
C SER A 52 -8.35 -3.18 22.63
N ARG A 53 -8.93 -4.33 23.02
CA ARG A 53 -8.32 -5.66 22.80
C ARG A 53 -8.22 -6.05 21.32
N LEU A 54 -9.00 -5.40 20.46
CA LEU A 54 -8.98 -5.59 19.01
C LEU A 54 -8.04 -4.60 18.32
N ASP A 55 -7.44 -3.67 19.06
CA ASP A 55 -6.44 -2.77 18.51
C ASP A 55 -5.31 -3.59 17.91
N SER A 56 -4.89 -3.24 16.71
CA SER A 56 -3.88 -4.00 15.98
C SER A 56 -2.84 -3.07 15.41
N SER A 57 -1.58 -3.44 15.57
CA SER A 57 -0.46 -2.70 14.98
C SER A 57 0.33 -3.60 14.04
N TRP A 58 0.90 -3.03 12.99
CA TRP A 58 1.87 -3.72 12.15
C TRP A 58 3.04 -2.79 11.82
N LEU A 59 4.20 -3.41 11.61
CA LEU A 59 5.44 -2.76 11.23
C LEU A 59 6.13 -3.61 10.18
N ALA A 60 6.52 -3.00 9.07
CA ALA A 60 7.39 -3.59 8.06
C ALA A 60 8.67 -2.78 7.94
N VAL A 61 9.77 -3.51 7.83
CA VAL A 61 11.10 -2.99 7.55
C VAL A 61 11.62 -3.73 6.34
N GLN A 62 12.26 -3.02 5.42
CA GLN A 62 13.04 -3.63 4.36
C GLN A 62 14.30 -2.81 4.08
N ALA A 63 15.36 -3.49 3.71
CA ALA A 63 16.60 -2.86 3.29
C ALA A 63 17.34 -3.76 2.29
N GLY A 64 18.06 -3.17 1.35
CA GLY A 64 18.77 -3.93 0.33
C GLY A 64 19.56 -3.08 -0.66
N LEU A 65 19.99 -3.76 -1.72
CA LEU A 65 20.71 -3.18 -2.85
C LEU A 65 19.90 -3.35 -4.12
N ALA A 66 19.99 -2.36 -4.99
CA ALA A 66 19.45 -2.38 -6.33
C ALA A 66 20.59 -2.16 -7.33
N TRP A 67 20.55 -2.92 -8.42
CA TRP A 67 21.41 -2.77 -9.57
C TRP A 67 20.56 -2.39 -10.77
N GLN A 68 20.98 -1.37 -11.51
CA GLN A 68 20.30 -0.89 -12.70
C GLN A 68 21.24 -0.89 -13.89
N ALA A 69 20.84 -1.57 -14.95
CA ALA A 69 21.53 -1.59 -16.23
C ALA A 69 20.53 -1.48 -17.38
N GLY A 70 20.57 -0.33 -18.06
CA GLY A 70 19.60 0.00 -19.10
C GLY A 70 18.16 -0.08 -18.60
N ALA A 71 17.35 -0.91 -19.25
CA ALA A 71 15.95 -1.14 -18.91
C ALA A 71 15.74 -2.05 -17.69
N HIS A 72 16.78 -2.74 -17.21
CA HIS A 72 16.67 -3.73 -16.14
C HIS A 72 17.04 -3.13 -14.79
N THR A 73 16.22 -3.42 -13.78
CA THR A 73 16.50 -3.18 -12.37
C THR A 73 16.42 -4.51 -11.63
N LEU A 74 17.48 -4.91 -10.95
CA LEU A 74 17.50 -6.06 -10.05
C LEU A 74 17.66 -5.55 -8.62
N SER A 75 16.75 -5.87 -7.72
CA SER A 75 16.88 -5.54 -6.30
C SER A 75 16.86 -6.80 -5.45
N ALA A 76 17.76 -6.85 -4.47
CA ALA A 76 17.87 -7.93 -3.50
C ALA A 76 18.01 -7.33 -2.10
N GLY A 77 17.38 -7.94 -1.11
CA GLY A 77 17.40 -7.39 0.24
C GLY A 77 16.73 -8.30 1.27
N LEU A 78 16.61 -7.77 2.48
CA LEU A 78 15.88 -8.38 3.57
C LEU A 78 14.59 -7.61 3.78
N HIS A 79 13.53 -8.35 4.12
CA HIS A 79 12.28 -7.78 4.62
C HIS A 79 11.94 -8.42 5.96
N GLY A 80 11.22 -7.69 6.79
CA GLY A 80 10.71 -8.18 8.05
C GLY A 80 9.43 -7.46 8.40
N GLU A 81 8.38 -8.23 8.68
CA GLU A 81 7.10 -7.72 9.14
C GLU A 81 6.84 -8.21 10.57
N ARG A 82 6.19 -7.38 11.38
CA ARG A 82 5.72 -7.73 12.72
C ARG A 82 4.30 -7.22 12.91
N HIS A 83 3.43 -8.07 13.41
CA HIS A 83 2.03 -7.74 13.72
C HIS A 83 1.81 -7.90 15.22
N GLY A 84 1.09 -6.98 15.85
CA GLY A 84 0.73 -6.98 17.26
C GLY A 84 -0.76 -6.76 17.48
N LEU A 85 -1.25 -7.19 18.65
CA LEU A 85 -2.60 -6.91 19.16
C LEU A 85 -2.51 -6.00 20.40
N GLY A 86 -3.64 -5.42 20.81
CA GLY A 86 -3.73 -4.46 21.91
C GLY A 86 -2.86 -3.20 21.70
N GLY A 87 -2.63 -2.82 20.43
CA GLY A 87 -1.79 -1.68 20.07
C GLY A 87 -0.28 -1.86 20.32
N SER A 88 0.19 -3.02 20.77
CA SER A 88 1.61 -3.25 21.10
C SER A 88 2.31 -4.21 20.16
N LEU A 89 3.40 -3.76 19.53
CA LEU A 89 4.31 -4.62 18.76
C LEU A 89 5.25 -5.44 19.65
N GLY A 90 5.33 -5.16 20.96
CA GLY A 90 6.24 -5.79 21.90
C GLY A 90 5.63 -7.02 22.58
N LYS A 91 4.92 -6.77 23.70
CA LYS A 91 4.40 -7.80 24.62
C LYS A 91 3.27 -8.64 24.03
N GLN A 92 2.61 -8.16 22.98
CA GLN A 92 1.49 -8.82 22.30
C GLN A 92 1.74 -8.98 20.80
N ALA A 93 3.00 -9.16 20.42
CA ALA A 93 3.32 -9.54 19.06
C ALA A 93 2.59 -10.84 18.72
N LEU A 94 1.78 -10.83 17.66
CA LEU A 94 1.07 -12.00 17.18
C LEU A 94 1.97 -12.81 16.25
N ARG A 95 2.73 -12.11 15.40
CA ARG A 95 3.41 -12.74 14.28
C ARG A 95 4.58 -11.92 13.76
N SER A 96 5.65 -12.58 13.33
CA SER A 96 6.72 -11.97 12.53
C SER A 96 6.95 -12.73 11.22
N THR A 97 7.47 -12.05 10.19
CA THR A 97 7.76 -12.66 8.88
C THR A 97 9.07 -12.12 8.28
N PRO A 98 10.25 -12.40 8.88
CA PRO A 98 11.54 -12.04 8.31
C PRO A 98 11.98 -12.96 7.17
N GLY A 99 12.67 -12.40 6.17
CA GLY A 99 13.41 -13.17 5.19
C GLY A 99 13.91 -12.38 3.96
N PRO A 100 14.59 -13.04 3.03
CA PRO A 100 15.05 -12.41 1.80
C PRO A 100 13.91 -12.06 0.82
N LEU A 101 14.17 -11.02 0.04
CA LEU A 101 13.38 -10.55 -1.09
C LEU A 101 14.31 -10.38 -2.29
N LEU A 102 13.89 -10.91 -3.44
CA LEU A 102 14.50 -10.65 -4.75
C LEU A 102 13.41 -10.11 -5.68
N GLN A 103 13.72 -9.06 -6.43
CA GLN A 103 12.84 -8.51 -7.43
C GLN A 103 13.64 -8.12 -8.67
N TRP A 104 13.17 -8.57 -9.82
CA TRP A 104 13.66 -8.13 -11.12
C TRP A 104 12.57 -7.31 -11.79
N ARG A 105 12.93 -6.19 -12.40
CA ARG A 105 12.04 -5.31 -13.15
C ARG A 105 12.68 -4.97 -14.47
N VAL A 106 11.87 -4.94 -15.52
CA VAL A 106 12.28 -4.51 -16.86
C VAL A 106 11.29 -3.47 -17.39
N ALA A 107 11.80 -2.34 -17.86
CA ALA A 107 11.04 -1.39 -18.66
C ALA A 107 10.90 -1.96 -20.07
N LEU A 108 9.68 -2.33 -20.45
CA LEU A 108 9.38 -2.88 -21.80
C LEU A 108 9.21 -1.76 -22.84
N GLY A 109 9.10 -0.51 -22.38
CA GLY A 109 9.02 0.71 -23.17
C GLY A 109 8.77 1.90 -22.25
N GLU A 110 8.44 3.06 -22.82
CA GLU A 110 8.18 4.29 -22.05
C GLU A 110 6.93 4.19 -21.14
N ARG A 111 6.02 3.28 -21.46
CA ARG A 111 4.69 3.18 -20.84
C ARG A 111 4.42 1.84 -20.16
N SER A 112 5.36 0.91 -20.23
CA SER A 112 5.12 -0.46 -19.75
C SER A 112 6.32 -0.98 -18.98
N ALA A 113 6.04 -1.65 -17.87
CA ALA A 113 7.04 -2.34 -17.08
C ALA A 113 6.52 -3.71 -16.65
N PHE A 114 7.44 -4.66 -16.57
CA PHE A 114 7.20 -5.98 -16.00
C PHE A 114 8.12 -6.17 -14.80
N SER A 115 7.62 -6.79 -13.74
CA SER A 115 8.36 -7.18 -12.55
C SER A 115 8.11 -8.64 -12.23
N LEU A 116 9.14 -9.31 -11.73
CA LEU A 116 9.12 -10.65 -11.16
C LEU A 116 9.71 -10.57 -9.76
N SER A 117 9.03 -11.16 -8.77
CA SER A 117 9.44 -11.14 -7.38
C SER A 117 9.46 -12.54 -6.77
N LEU A 118 10.43 -12.76 -5.88
CA LEU A 118 10.58 -13.94 -5.04
C LEU A 118 10.76 -13.47 -3.60
N LYS A 119 9.85 -13.90 -2.72
CA LYS A 119 9.98 -13.72 -1.27
C LYS A 119 10.12 -15.09 -0.62
N HIS A 120 11.09 -15.25 0.25
CA HIS A 120 11.18 -16.42 1.12
C HIS A 120 11.30 -15.93 2.55
N ALA A 121 10.37 -16.33 3.42
CA ALA A 121 10.32 -15.82 4.79
C ALA A 121 9.94 -16.90 5.79
N ARG A 122 10.44 -16.77 7.02
CA ARG A 122 9.97 -17.55 8.15
C ARG A 122 8.83 -16.79 8.81
N VAL A 123 7.68 -17.40 8.89
CA VAL A 123 6.53 -16.93 9.65
C VAL A 123 6.66 -17.51 11.06
N HIS A 124 6.79 -16.64 12.05
CA HIS A 124 6.80 -17.04 13.45
C HIS A 124 5.53 -16.50 14.12
N GLU A 125 4.81 -17.34 14.87
CA GLU A 125 3.60 -16.97 15.60
C GLU A 125 3.85 -17.08 17.11
N PHE A 126 3.88 -15.94 17.80
CA PHE A 126 4.33 -15.90 19.19
C PHE A 126 3.30 -16.44 20.19
N THR A 127 2.01 -16.40 19.84
CA THR A 127 0.95 -16.90 20.73
C THR A 127 0.91 -18.43 20.79
N VAL A 128 1.42 -19.10 19.76
CA VAL A 128 1.50 -20.56 19.69
C VAL A 128 2.81 -20.93 19.00
N ASN A 129 3.89 -21.06 19.78
CA ASN A 129 5.26 -21.34 19.31
C ASN A 129 5.42 -22.56 18.37
N ARG A 130 4.38 -23.39 18.22
CA ARG A 130 4.39 -24.56 17.33
C ARG A 130 3.95 -24.25 15.90
N HIS A 131 3.36 -23.08 15.62
CA HIS A 131 2.79 -22.73 14.30
C HIS A 131 3.76 -22.04 13.32
N ASP A 132 5.06 -22.24 13.50
CA ASP A 132 6.06 -21.69 12.58
C ASP A 132 5.92 -22.27 11.17
N LEU A 133 5.99 -21.40 10.17
CA LEU A 133 5.90 -21.76 8.75
C LEU A 133 7.07 -21.16 7.97
N ARG A 134 7.57 -21.86 6.96
CA ARG A 134 8.36 -21.28 5.87
C ARG A 134 7.44 -20.94 4.73
N ARG A 135 7.44 -19.68 4.33
CA ARG A 135 6.62 -19.15 3.23
C ARG A 135 7.51 -18.79 2.05
N THR A 136 7.15 -19.29 0.89
CA THR A 136 7.70 -18.84 -0.40
C THR A 136 6.58 -18.19 -1.20
N VAL A 137 6.82 -17.01 -1.75
CA VAL A 137 5.92 -16.31 -2.67
C VAL A 137 6.70 -16.01 -3.94
N VAL A 138 6.13 -16.34 -5.09
CA VAL A 138 6.65 -15.96 -6.40
C VAL A 138 5.53 -15.24 -7.13
N GLY A 139 5.79 -14.05 -7.66
CA GLY A 139 4.77 -13.28 -8.36
C GLY A 139 5.34 -12.46 -9.49
N GLY A 140 4.54 -12.23 -10.51
CA GLY A 140 4.84 -11.31 -11.59
C GLY A 140 3.78 -10.21 -11.68
N THR A 141 4.20 -8.99 -11.96
CA THR A 141 3.32 -7.85 -12.15
C THR A 141 3.65 -7.15 -13.46
N PHE A 142 2.62 -6.80 -14.21
CA PHE A 142 2.71 -5.99 -15.42
C PHE A 142 1.96 -4.69 -15.18
N VAL A 143 2.59 -3.58 -15.53
CA VAL A 143 2.01 -2.24 -15.44
C VAL A 143 2.05 -1.59 -16.82
N HIS A 144 0.95 -0.96 -17.20
CA HIS A 144 0.84 -0.24 -18.46
C HIS A 144 0.14 1.10 -18.27
N GLU A 145 0.70 2.15 -18.85
CA GLU A 145 0.12 3.49 -18.88
C GLU A 145 -0.46 3.78 -20.27
N ALA A 146 -1.71 4.21 -20.30
CA ALA A 146 -2.45 4.59 -21.48
C ALA A 146 -2.83 6.09 -21.41
N PRO A 147 -1.91 7.02 -21.74
CA PRO A 147 -2.12 8.46 -21.60
C PRO A 147 -3.30 8.99 -22.41
N ALA A 148 -3.58 8.39 -23.58
CA ALA A 148 -4.72 8.78 -24.42
C ALA A 148 -6.08 8.58 -23.72
N MET A 149 -6.14 7.69 -22.73
CA MET A 149 -7.31 7.45 -21.89
C MET A 149 -7.16 8.02 -20.48
N ASP A 150 -6.02 8.66 -20.17
CA ASP A 150 -5.68 9.13 -18.82
C ASP A 150 -5.75 7.98 -17.78
N LEU A 151 -5.25 6.79 -18.16
CA LEU A 151 -5.37 5.57 -17.36
C LEU A 151 -4.04 4.86 -17.16
N LYS A 152 -3.91 4.19 -16.01
CA LYS A 152 -2.84 3.24 -15.68
C LYS A 152 -3.46 1.92 -15.23
N GLY A 153 -3.01 0.83 -15.83
CA GLY A 153 -3.43 -0.53 -15.49
C GLY A 153 -2.31 -1.32 -14.81
N LEU A 154 -2.72 -2.23 -13.93
CA LEU A 154 -1.85 -3.18 -13.25
C LEU A 154 -2.47 -4.58 -13.29
N THR A 155 -1.65 -5.58 -13.62
CA THR A 155 -2.04 -6.99 -13.60
C THR A 155 -0.97 -7.78 -12.86
N SER A 156 -1.35 -8.53 -11.83
CA SER A 156 -0.43 -9.37 -11.07
C SER A 156 -0.92 -10.81 -11.00
N LEU A 157 0.01 -11.75 -11.04
CA LEU A 157 -0.21 -13.17 -10.76
C LEU A 157 0.82 -13.63 -9.74
N TRP A 158 0.40 -14.46 -8.79
CA TRP A 158 1.33 -15.03 -7.83
C TRP A 158 0.97 -16.45 -7.41
N TRP A 159 2.00 -17.15 -6.97
CA TRP A 159 1.94 -18.43 -6.31
C TRP A 159 2.60 -18.32 -4.94
N MET A 160 2.06 -19.05 -3.97
CA MET A 160 2.55 -19.09 -2.60
C MET A 160 2.54 -20.50 -2.07
N ARG A 161 3.51 -20.82 -1.22
CA ARG A 161 3.54 -22.07 -0.47
C ARG A 161 4.00 -21.85 0.96
N ASP A 162 3.22 -22.41 1.88
CA ASP A 162 3.50 -22.45 3.31
C ASP A 162 3.85 -23.88 3.70
N ARG A 163 5.00 -24.03 4.35
CA ARG A 163 5.49 -25.31 4.88
C ARG A 163 5.69 -25.18 6.38
N PRO A 164 4.97 -25.94 7.21
CA PRO A 164 5.22 -25.99 8.65
C PRO A 164 6.66 -26.38 8.93
N VAL A 165 7.25 -25.77 9.95
CA VAL A 165 8.59 -26.13 10.44
C VAL A 165 8.51 -27.43 11.24
N SER A 166 7.41 -27.63 11.97
CA SER A 166 7.15 -28.85 12.75
C SER A 166 6.27 -29.83 11.98
N GLU A 167 6.62 -31.11 11.98
CA GLU A 167 5.81 -32.19 11.40
C GLU A 167 4.44 -32.33 12.08
N ALA A 168 4.36 -32.07 13.38
CA ALA A 168 3.10 -32.06 14.14
C ALA A 168 2.09 -31.04 13.58
N MET A 169 2.56 -30.03 12.86
CA MET A 169 1.75 -28.98 12.27
C MET A 169 1.55 -29.12 10.75
N VAL A 170 1.77 -30.31 10.18
CA VAL A 170 1.60 -30.57 8.73
C VAL A 170 0.26 -30.09 8.17
N HIS A 171 -0.79 -30.08 8.98
CA HIS A 171 -2.14 -29.59 8.64
C HIS A 171 -2.20 -28.09 8.32
N LEU A 172 -1.26 -27.28 8.82
CA LEU A 172 -1.16 -25.85 8.49
C LEU A 172 -0.52 -25.59 7.12
N GLY A 173 0.09 -26.61 6.51
CA GLY A 173 0.73 -26.50 5.21
C GLY A 173 -0.28 -26.23 4.10
N ARG A 174 -0.03 -25.19 3.30
CA ARG A 174 -0.92 -24.80 2.20
C ARG A 174 -0.17 -24.30 0.98
N SER A 175 -0.83 -24.36 -0.17
CA SER A 175 -0.42 -23.66 -1.38
C SER A 175 -1.53 -22.74 -1.85
N SER A 176 -1.15 -21.60 -2.40
CA SER A 176 -2.08 -20.62 -2.90
C SER A 176 -1.69 -20.13 -4.28
N VAL A 177 -2.68 -19.76 -5.07
CA VAL A 177 -2.50 -19.02 -6.31
C VAL A 177 -3.45 -17.83 -6.30
N GLY A 178 -3.00 -16.70 -6.81
CA GLY A 178 -3.83 -15.51 -6.86
C GLY A 178 -3.53 -14.63 -8.07
N ALA A 179 -4.49 -13.76 -8.35
CA ALA A 179 -4.44 -12.79 -9.41
C ALA A 179 -5.01 -11.46 -8.91
N ARG A 180 -4.51 -10.34 -9.45
CA ARG A 180 -5.00 -8.99 -9.20
C ARG A 180 -5.05 -8.21 -10.50
N LEU A 181 -6.10 -7.42 -10.67
CA LEU A 181 -6.26 -6.44 -11.73
C LEU A 181 -6.57 -5.09 -11.08
N GLY A 182 -5.87 -4.03 -11.50
CA GLY A 182 -6.03 -2.68 -10.97
C GLY A 182 -6.06 -1.64 -12.08
N LEU A 183 -6.78 -0.55 -11.84
CA LEU A 183 -6.89 0.61 -12.71
C LEU A 183 -6.82 1.89 -11.88
N GLU A 184 -6.16 2.91 -12.41
CA GLU A 184 -6.06 4.25 -11.83
C GLU A 184 -6.17 5.31 -12.92
N GLN A 185 -6.96 6.36 -12.68
CA GLN A 185 -7.00 7.54 -13.53
C GLN A 185 -5.81 8.46 -13.21
N LEU A 186 -5.11 8.89 -14.26
CA LEU A 186 -3.98 9.80 -14.18
C LEU A 186 -4.48 11.26 -14.22
N GLY A 187 -3.57 12.23 -14.11
CA GLY A 187 -3.77 13.62 -14.59
C GLY A 187 -4.79 14.53 -13.91
N ARG A 188 -5.74 14.02 -13.11
CA ARG A 188 -6.88 14.81 -12.60
C ARG A 188 -6.76 15.18 -11.13
N SER A 189 -7.28 16.37 -10.79
CA SER A 189 -7.54 16.78 -9.40
C SER A 189 -8.52 15.83 -8.71
N VAL A 190 -9.41 15.21 -9.48
CA VAL A 190 -10.29 14.12 -9.04
C VAL A 190 -10.08 12.91 -9.95
N GLY A 191 -9.51 11.83 -9.41
CA GLY A 191 -9.23 10.60 -10.15
C GLY A 191 -9.76 9.36 -9.43
N GLY A 192 -10.40 8.45 -10.17
CA GLY A 192 -10.82 7.15 -9.63
C GLY A 192 -9.69 6.13 -9.66
N TYR A 193 -9.69 5.22 -8.69
CA TYR A 193 -8.85 4.02 -8.72
C TYR A 193 -9.61 2.81 -8.17
N GLY A 194 -9.16 1.62 -8.52
CA GLY A 194 -9.70 0.41 -7.95
C GLY A 194 -8.93 -0.83 -8.37
N TRP A 195 -9.14 -1.91 -7.65
CA TRP A 195 -8.62 -3.21 -8.00
C TRP A 195 -9.55 -4.33 -7.55
N VAL A 196 -9.45 -5.45 -8.26
CA VAL A 196 -10.04 -6.72 -7.87
C VAL A 196 -8.93 -7.74 -7.71
N GLN A 197 -9.01 -8.58 -6.68
CA GLN A 197 -8.11 -9.70 -6.49
C GLN A 197 -8.86 -10.96 -6.11
N HIS A 198 -8.34 -12.10 -6.54
CA HIS A 198 -8.86 -13.40 -6.20
C HIS A 198 -7.71 -14.33 -5.84
N GLN A 199 -7.82 -15.02 -4.70
CA GLN A 199 -6.85 -15.98 -4.23
C GLN A 199 -7.52 -17.28 -3.82
N ARG A 200 -6.93 -18.40 -4.20
CA ARG A 200 -7.37 -19.74 -3.82
C ARG A 200 -6.32 -20.39 -2.94
N HIS A 201 -6.74 -21.00 -1.84
CA HIS A 201 -5.88 -21.72 -0.91
C HIS A 201 -6.28 -23.19 -0.88
N ARG A 202 -5.28 -24.08 -0.92
CA ARG A 202 -5.44 -25.52 -0.76
C ARG A 202 -4.53 -25.99 0.38
N HIS A 203 -5.13 -26.54 1.44
CA HIS A 203 -4.40 -27.16 2.54
C HIS A 203 -4.05 -28.59 2.17
N ARG A 204 -2.88 -29.08 2.61
CA ARG A 204 -2.36 -30.38 2.18
C ARG A 204 -2.80 -31.53 3.07
N ALA A 205 -2.95 -31.27 4.37
CA ALA A 205 -3.39 -32.26 5.34
C ALA A 205 -4.83 -32.01 5.80
N ILE A 206 -5.38 -33.01 6.47
CA ILE A 206 -6.67 -32.94 7.14
C ILE A 206 -6.51 -32.02 8.35
N ASP A 207 -7.43 -31.06 8.51
CA ASP A 207 -7.48 -30.25 9.71
C ASP A 207 -8.02 -31.11 10.86
N PRO A 208 -7.27 -31.27 11.97
CA PRO A 208 -7.66 -32.17 13.07
C PRO A 208 -8.95 -31.72 13.78
N LEU A 209 -9.30 -30.43 13.71
CA LEU A 209 -10.51 -29.91 14.36
C LEU A 209 -11.76 -30.17 13.52
N PHE A 210 -11.63 -30.17 12.19
CA PHE A 210 -12.77 -30.27 11.27
C PHE A 210 -12.84 -31.60 10.50
N LEU A 211 -11.85 -32.46 10.71
CA LEU A 211 -11.66 -33.77 10.08
C LEU A 211 -11.83 -33.73 8.56
N ARG A 212 -11.44 -32.61 7.94
CA ARG A 212 -11.52 -32.40 6.49
C ARG A 212 -10.35 -31.56 6.00
N ARG A 213 -10.02 -31.69 4.70
CA ARG A 213 -9.02 -30.86 4.04
C ARG A 213 -9.62 -29.49 3.70
N ARG A 214 -9.06 -28.41 4.27
CA ARG A 214 -9.59 -27.04 4.08
C ARG A 214 -9.26 -26.46 2.70
N HIS A 215 -10.26 -25.87 2.06
CA HIS A 215 -10.17 -25.17 0.79
C HIS A 215 -10.82 -23.80 0.91
N ASP A 216 -10.05 -22.75 0.67
CA ASP A 216 -10.50 -21.37 0.84
C ASP A 216 -10.38 -20.60 -0.47
N ARG A 217 -11.30 -19.67 -0.68
CA ARG A 217 -11.27 -18.70 -1.79
C ARG A 217 -11.53 -17.32 -1.22
N VAL A 218 -10.60 -16.41 -1.41
CA VAL A 218 -10.73 -15.02 -0.97
C VAL A 218 -10.83 -14.15 -2.22
N SER A 219 -11.87 -13.32 -2.28
CA SER A 219 -12.01 -12.30 -3.30
C SER A 219 -12.09 -10.94 -2.61
N ASP A 220 -11.44 -9.94 -3.18
CA ASP A 220 -11.43 -8.58 -2.65
C ASP A 220 -11.59 -7.60 -3.80
N LEU A 221 -12.51 -6.65 -3.62
CA LEU A 221 -12.78 -5.54 -4.51
C LEU A 221 -12.57 -4.26 -3.72
N THR A 222 -11.67 -3.39 -4.20
CA THR A 222 -11.50 -2.05 -3.63
C THR A 222 -11.73 -1.00 -4.71
N LEU A 223 -12.48 0.03 -4.34
CA LEU A 223 -12.76 1.20 -5.16
C LEU A 223 -12.47 2.45 -4.34
N GLY A 224 -11.84 3.44 -4.95
CA GLY A 224 -11.50 4.69 -4.29
C GLY A 224 -11.47 5.87 -5.24
N VAL A 225 -11.46 7.05 -4.65
CA VAL A 225 -11.34 8.33 -5.35
C VAL A 225 -10.18 9.09 -4.73
N ARG A 226 -9.34 9.71 -5.53
CA ARG A 226 -8.31 10.65 -5.12
C ARG A 226 -8.80 12.07 -5.38
N LEU A 227 -8.83 12.89 -4.34
CA LEU A 227 -9.22 14.30 -4.37
C LEU A 227 -8.01 15.15 -3.99
N ALA A 228 -7.46 15.91 -4.93
CA ALA A 228 -6.47 16.94 -4.65
C ALA A 228 -7.22 18.19 -4.14
N LEU A 229 -7.18 18.40 -2.83
CA LEU A 229 -7.85 19.55 -2.19
C LEU A 229 -7.03 20.84 -2.37
N SER A 230 -5.71 20.71 -2.34
CA SER A 230 -4.76 21.78 -2.61
C SER A 230 -3.44 21.21 -3.13
N CYS A 231 -2.45 22.05 -3.42
CA CYS A 231 -1.10 21.62 -3.76
C CYS A 231 -0.42 20.79 -2.66
N HIS A 232 -0.94 20.83 -1.43
CA HIS A 232 -0.34 20.19 -0.26
C HIS A 232 -1.19 19.07 0.29
N TRP A 233 -2.49 19.05 0.00
CA TRP A 233 -3.41 18.10 0.61
C TRP A 233 -4.13 17.27 -0.44
N SER A 234 -4.10 15.96 -0.26
CA SER A 234 -4.98 15.05 -0.97
C SER A 234 -5.79 14.19 -0.01
N LEU A 235 -7.04 13.93 -0.38
CA LEU A 235 -7.95 13.03 0.32
C LEU A 235 -8.20 11.80 -0.56
N ARG A 236 -8.26 10.61 0.03
CA ARG A 236 -8.59 9.37 -0.68
C ARG A 236 -9.64 8.56 0.07
N PRO A 237 -10.94 8.85 -0.11
CA PRO A 237 -11.97 7.92 0.31
C PRO A 237 -11.90 6.64 -0.52
N GLN A 238 -12.03 5.49 0.15
CA GLN A 238 -12.13 4.19 -0.47
C GLN A 238 -13.05 3.24 0.29
N VAL A 239 -13.57 2.26 -0.43
CA VAL A 239 -14.34 1.15 0.09
C VAL A 239 -13.74 -0.16 -0.40
N SER A 240 -13.54 -1.09 0.52
CA SER A 240 -13.04 -2.44 0.24
C SER A 240 -14.07 -3.46 0.66
N TRP A 241 -14.42 -4.39 -0.23
CA TRP A 241 -15.29 -5.51 0.02
C TRP A 241 -14.51 -6.81 -0.11
N ILE A 242 -14.45 -7.58 0.98
CA ILE A 242 -13.72 -8.83 1.07
C ILE A 242 -14.72 -9.95 1.32
N HIS A 243 -14.63 -11.01 0.51
CA HIS A 243 -15.42 -12.21 0.66
C HIS A 243 -14.53 -13.45 0.68
N ALA A 244 -14.47 -14.11 1.83
CA ALA A 244 -13.78 -15.37 2.00
C ALA A 244 -14.80 -16.51 2.07
N ARG A 245 -14.73 -17.46 1.13
CA ARG A 245 -15.51 -18.69 1.12
C ARG A 245 -14.61 -19.86 1.52
N SER A 246 -15.08 -20.68 2.44
CA SER A 246 -14.38 -21.89 2.90
C SER A 246 -15.35 -23.06 2.97
N ASN A 247 -14.83 -24.29 2.87
CA ASN A 247 -15.59 -25.50 3.18
C ASN A 247 -15.69 -25.78 4.69
N VAL A 248 -15.14 -24.90 5.52
CA VAL A 248 -15.28 -24.87 6.97
C VAL A 248 -15.95 -23.54 7.34
N GLU A 249 -17.15 -23.61 7.93
CA GLU A 249 -18.01 -22.43 8.14
C GLU A 249 -17.33 -21.35 9.00
N LEU A 250 -16.48 -21.74 9.95
CA LEU A 250 -15.72 -20.80 10.81
C LEU A 250 -14.85 -19.81 10.01
N TYR A 251 -14.43 -20.18 8.80
CA TYR A 251 -13.59 -19.34 7.93
C TYR A 251 -14.37 -18.64 6.81
N HIS A 252 -15.69 -18.82 6.76
CA HIS A 252 -16.55 -18.09 5.85
C HIS A 252 -16.87 -16.71 6.44
N TYR A 253 -16.54 -15.65 5.72
CA TYR A 253 -16.93 -14.30 6.13
C TYR A 253 -17.09 -13.34 4.96
N ARG A 254 -17.76 -12.23 5.26
CA ARG A 254 -17.88 -11.04 4.41
C ARG A 254 -17.50 -9.83 5.24
N ARG A 255 -16.70 -8.93 4.68
CA ARG A 255 -16.27 -7.71 5.36
C ARG A 255 -16.31 -6.56 4.37
N THR A 256 -16.95 -5.47 4.77
CA THR A 256 -16.83 -4.18 4.09
C THR A 256 -16.03 -3.24 4.97
N LEU A 257 -15.07 -2.55 4.38
CA LEU A 257 -14.21 -1.57 5.03
C LEU A 257 -14.39 -0.24 4.32
N PHE A 258 -14.72 0.80 5.06
CA PHE A 258 -14.69 2.17 4.58
C PHE A 258 -13.50 2.88 5.18
N GLN A 259 -12.84 3.70 4.38
CA GLN A 259 -11.56 4.27 4.75
C GLN A 259 -11.36 5.63 4.08
N VAL A 260 -10.84 6.59 4.83
CA VAL A 260 -10.55 7.94 4.31
C VAL A 260 -9.14 8.32 4.67
N THR A 261 -8.31 8.50 3.65
CA THR A 261 -6.88 8.76 3.73
C THR A 261 -6.63 10.23 3.49
N ALA A 262 -5.86 10.90 4.34
CA ALA A 262 -5.42 12.28 4.11
C ALA A 262 -3.90 12.30 4.00
N CYS A 263 -3.37 12.87 2.92
CA CYS A 263 -1.94 13.04 2.73
C CYS A 263 -1.62 14.53 2.67
N SER A 264 -0.70 14.97 3.52
CA SER A 264 -0.05 16.29 3.40
C SER A 264 1.34 16.12 2.81
N SER A 265 1.64 16.83 1.72
CA SER A 265 3.02 17.06 1.25
C SER A 265 3.48 18.45 1.67
N GLU A 266 4.77 18.63 1.90
CA GLU A 266 5.37 19.94 2.18
C GLU A 266 5.07 20.95 1.06
N PRO A 267 5.11 22.26 1.38
CA PRO A 267 4.74 23.30 0.44
C PRO A 267 5.59 23.26 -0.82
N CYS A 268 4.93 23.31 -1.98
CA CYS A 268 5.53 23.61 -3.27
C CYS A 268 6.17 25.01 -3.21
N THR A 269 7.43 25.11 -2.77
CA THR A 269 8.28 26.23 -3.14
C THR A 269 8.53 26.09 -4.64
N HIS A 270 7.75 26.86 -5.39
CA HIS A 270 7.74 27.12 -6.83
C HIS A 270 6.65 26.40 -7.65
N PRO A 271 5.81 27.15 -8.40
CA PRO A 271 5.16 26.59 -9.57
C PRO A 271 6.25 26.19 -10.57
N PRO A 272 6.08 25.12 -11.37
CA PRO A 272 6.94 24.90 -12.52
C PRO A 272 6.73 26.11 -13.45
N SER A 273 7.67 27.04 -13.43
CA SER A 273 7.83 27.94 -14.56
C SER A 273 8.09 27.04 -15.76
N PHE A 274 7.21 27.12 -16.74
CA PHE A 274 7.50 26.72 -18.10
C PHE A 274 8.76 27.48 -18.54
N GLN A 275 9.95 26.91 -18.33
CA GLN A 275 11.10 27.26 -19.13
C GLN A 275 11.05 26.41 -20.40
N ALA A 276 10.26 26.91 -21.34
CA ALA A 276 10.65 26.80 -22.73
C ALA A 276 11.96 27.60 -22.93
N ALA A 277 12.83 27.05 -23.77
CA ALA A 277 14.05 27.63 -24.35
C ALA A 277 15.31 27.71 -23.46
N ALA A 278 16.27 26.83 -23.77
CA ALA A 278 17.56 27.29 -24.30
C ALA A 278 18.22 26.16 -25.08
N ALA A 279 18.07 26.20 -26.41
CA ALA A 279 19.11 25.74 -27.31
C ALA A 279 20.35 26.60 -27.04
N GLY A 280 21.43 25.96 -26.58
CA GLY A 280 22.69 26.62 -26.28
C GLY A 280 23.83 25.67 -26.59
N ALA A 281 24.47 25.92 -27.71
CA ALA A 281 25.62 25.18 -28.22
C ALA A 281 26.77 25.13 -27.20
N CYS A 282 27.40 23.96 -27.08
CA CYS A 282 28.79 23.86 -26.67
C CYS A 282 29.54 23.02 -27.71
N HIS A 283 30.57 23.66 -28.27
CA HIS A 283 31.56 23.10 -29.17
C HIS A 283 32.20 21.81 -28.61
N GLY A 284 32.45 20.84 -29.50
CA GLY A 284 33.06 19.55 -29.15
C GLY A 284 34.58 19.59 -28.97
N PRO A 285 35.20 18.40 -28.89
CA PRO A 285 36.37 18.14 -29.70
C PRO A 285 36.20 16.90 -30.59
N ARG A 286 36.90 16.99 -31.72
CA ARG A 286 36.95 16.07 -32.87
C ARG A 286 37.50 14.69 -32.50
N TRP A 287 36.92 13.65 -33.11
CA TRP A 287 37.58 12.37 -33.39
C TRP A 287 37.39 11.99 -34.86
N PRO A 288 38.34 11.28 -35.49
CA PRO A 288 38.50 11.24 -36.93
C PRO A 288 37.62 10.18 -37.62
N ALA A 289 37.29 10.54 -38.86
CA ALA A 289 36.92 9.74 -40.04
C ALA A 289 36.60 8.24 -39.87
N ALA A 290 35.36 7.89 -40.21
CA ALA A 290 35.00 6.60 -40.79
C ALA A 290 34.73 6.75 -42.31
N PRO A 291 35.06 5.74 -43.14
CA PRO A 291 35.00 5.86 -44.59
C PRO A 291 33.60 5.64 -45.19
N HIS A 292 33.25 6.59 -46.05
CA HIS A 292 32.66 6.50 -47.40
C HIS A 292 31.69 5.33 -47.72
N TRP A 293 30.41 5.67 -47.89
CA TRP A 293 29.47 4.94 -48.74
C TRP A 293 28.75 5.92 -49.69
N PRO A 294 28.44 5.52 -50.95
CA PRO A 294 28.01 6.42 -52.02
C PRO A 294 26.51 6.76 -51.99
N PRO A 295 26.08 7.81 -52.74
CA PRO A 295 24.79 8.46 -52.57
C PRO A 295 23.67 7.80 -53.39
N GLN A 296 22.43 7.89 -52.88
CA GLN A 296 21.22 7.65 -53.67
C GLN A 296 20.26 8.85 -53.64
N PRO A 297 19.42 9.02 -54.68
CA PRO A 297 18.93 10.32 -55.12
C PRO A 297 17.61 10.79 -54.52
N ARG A 298 17.49 12.13 -54.52
CA ARG A 298 16.38 12.98 -54.10
C ARG A 298 15.02 12.58 -54.71
N ARG A 299 13.97 12.55 -53.86
CA ARG A 299 12.58 12.74 -54.28
C ARG A 299 11.97 13.96 -53.58
N ARG A 300 11.32 14.80 -54.39
CA ARG A 300 10.61 16.04 -54.03
C ARG A 300 9.31 15.74 -53.26
N PRO A 301 8.80 16.67 -52.43
CA PRO A 301 7.52 16.53 -51.75
C PRO A 301 6.37 17.13 -52.58
N PRO A 302 5.11 16.75 -52.30
CA PRO A 302 3.98 17.61 -52.60
C PRO A 302 3.17 18.03 -51.36
N ARG A 303 3.00 19.35 -51.27
CA ARG A 303 1.75 20.12 -51.07
C ARG A 303 0.88 19.85 -49.83
N ARG A 304 0.88 20.86 -48.94
CA ARG A 304 -0.23 21.26 -48.05
C ARG A 304 -1.49 21.63 -48.87
N PRO A 305 -2.67 21.55 -48.23
CA PRO A 305 -3.52 22.75 -48.15
C PRO A 305 -4.17 23.00 -46.77
N TRP A 306 -4.10 24.29 -46.38
CA TRP A 306 -5.03 25.14 -45.62
C TRP A 306 -5.48 24.84 -44.16
N PRO A 307 -5.46 25.87 -43.27
CA PRO A 307 -6.00 25.82 -41.91
C PRO A 307 -7.46 26.28 -41.83
N MET A 308 -8.27 25.62 -41.00
CA MET A 308 -9.53 26.21 -40.51
C MET A 308 -9.25 27.04 -39.26
N VAL A 309 -9.57 28.33 -39.38
CA VAL A 309 -9.67 29.30 -38.30
C VAL A 309 -11.03 29.13 -37.64
N ALA A 310 -11.07 28.89 -36.34
CA ALA A 310 -12.26 29.13 -35.53
C ALA A 310 -11.88 30.10 -34.41
N ARG A 311 -12.21 31.37 -34.61
CA ARG A 311 -12.37 32.37 -33.55
C ARG A 311 -13.70 32.08 -32.86
N VAL A 312 -13.70 31.94 -31.55
CA VAL A 312 -14.91 32.13 -30.74
C VAL A 312 -14.60 33.19 -29.69
N CYS A 313 -15.43 34.23 -29.71
CA CYS A 313 -15.40 35.37 -28.83
C CYS A 313 -15.81 35.03 -27.40
N SER A 314 -15.23 35.82 -26.51
CA SER A 314 -15.60 36.11 -25.13
C SER A 314 -17.09 36.36 -24.89
N CYS A 315 -17.58 35.95 -23.72
CA CYS A 315 -18.54 36.69 -22.91
C CYS A 315 -18.30 36.37 -21.42
N SER A 316 -17.73 37.32 -20.69
CA SER A 316 -17.93 37.43 -19.23
C SER A 316 -19.28 38.10 -18.98
N PRO A 317 -19.96 37.76 -17.88
CA PRO A 317 -20.54 38.82 -17.06
C PRO A 317 -20.27 38.64 -15.56
N MET A 318 -19.73 39.73 -15.00
CA MET A 318 -20.15 40.41 -13.78
C MET A 318 -20.51 39.58 -12.53
N ALA A 319 -19.68 39.78 -11.51
CA ALA A 319 -20.06 39.72 -10.10
C ALA A 319 -21.22 40.69 -9.76
N PRO A 320 -21.95 40.39 -8.68
CA PRO A 320 -22.39 41.44 -7.77
C PRO A 320 -21.94 41.18 -6.32
N SER A 321 -21.25 42.19 -5.80
CA SER A 321 -21.40 42.82 -4.47
C SER A 321 -21.69 41.97 -3.22
N ALA A 322 -20.77 42.16 -2.27
CA ALA A 322 -20.90 42.11 -0.82
C ALA A 322 -22.31 42.28 -0.20
N CYS A 323 -22.61 41.43 0.78
CA CYS A 323 -23.45 41.77 1.93
C CYS A 323 -22.76 41.25 3.20
N ARG A 324 -22.65 42.15 4.19
CA ARG A 324 -22.08 41.94 5.53
C ARG A 324 -23.05 41.16 6.45
N PRO A 325 -22.57 40.64 7.59
CA PRO A 325 -23.30 39.67 8.40
C PRO A 325 -24.30 40.33 9.35
N ALA A 326 -25.47 39.69 9.52
CA ALA A 326 -26.39 39.98 10.60
C ALA A 326 -26.14 38.98 11.75
N ALA A 327 -25.78 39.54 12.90
CA ALA A 327 -25.69 38.86 14.17
C ALA A 327 -27.05 38.83 14.89
N TRP A 328 -27.06 38.15 16.05
CA TRP A 328 -28.04 38.14 17.16
C TRP A 328 -29.11 37.03 17.14
N PRO A 329 -29.65 36.58 18.30
CA PRO A 329 -28.95 36.26 19.56
C PRO A 329 -29.47 34.94 20.22
N ALA A 330 -28.65 34.34 21.09
CA ALA A 330 -29.10 33.58 22.28
C ALA A 330 -28.95 34.52 23.50
N PRO A 331 -29.71 34.44 24.62
CA PRO A 331 -29.81 33.22 25.45
C PRO A 331 -31.13 33.04 26.25
N TRP A 332 -31.46 31.81 26.65
CA TRP A 332 -32.34 31.58 27.82
C TRP A 332 -31.66 30.63 28.81
N CYS A 333 -31.36 31.18 29.97
CA CYS A 333 -31.01 30.48 31.20
C CYS A 333 -32.29 29.97 31.88
N ALA A 334 -32.25 28.73 32.40
CA ALA A 334 -32.95 28.36 33.62
C ALA A 334 -32.33 27.06 34.18
N ALA A 335 -31.53 27.22 35.23
CA ALA A 335 -31.30 26.22 36.28
C ALA A 335 -32.32 26.50 37.42
N PRO A 336 -32.31 25.82 38.58
CA PRO A 336 -31.59 24.60 38.99
C PRO A 336 -32.57 23.54 39.58
N TRP A 337 -32.06 22.46 40.18
CA TRP A 337 -32.49 21.97 41.51
C TRP A 337 -31.33 21.11 42.06
N CYS A 338 -30.85 21.49 43.24
CA CYS A 338 -29.89 20.73 44.05
C CYS A 338 -30.66 19.79 44.98
N THR A 339 -30.14 18.57 45.21
CA THR A 339 -30.09 17.98 46.55
C THR A 339 -28.94 16.98 46.68
N ARG A 340 -28.32 17.04 47.86
CA ARG A 340 -27.14 16.32 48.36
C ARG A 340 -27.44 14.86 48.77
N ALA A 341 -26.33 14.18 49.10
CA ALA A 341 -26.17 12.99 49.95
C ALA A 341 -26.24 11.65 49.20
N THR A 342 -25.40 10.64 49.44
CA THR A 342 -24.64 10.30 50.65
C THR A 342 -23.48 9.36 50.30
N TRP A 343 -22.42 9.44 51.09
CA TRP A 343 -21.26 8.54 51.10
C TRP A 343 -21.63 7.10 51.42
N TRP A 344 -21.03 6.09 50.77
CA TRP A 344 -20.77 4.78 51.37
C TRP A 344 -19.49 4.15 50.76
N ARG A 345 -18.48 3.93 51.62
CA ARG A 345 -17.36 3.00 51.40
C ARG A 345 -17.78 1.60 51.87
N PRO A 346 -17.09 0.55 51.42
CA PRO A 346 -16.45 -0.30 52.42
C PRO A 346 -14.97 -0.56 52.12
N ALA A 347 -14.28 -0.90 53.22
CA ALA A 347 -12.85 -1.08 53.41
C ALA A 347 -12.32 -2.43 52.85
N PRO A 348 -10.98 -2.63 52.83
CA PRO A 348 -10.34 -3.82 52.28
C PRO A 348 -10.17 -4.93 53.33
N ALA A 349 -10.12 -6.19 52.89
CA ALA A 349 -9.79 -7.33 53.75
C ALA A 349 -8.57 -8.11 53.20
N ALA A 350 -7.48 -8.01 53.96
CA ALA A 350 -6.49 -9.04 54.34
C ALA A 350 -5.90 -10.03 53.31
N ALA A 351 -4.57 -9.94 53.15
CA ALA A 351 -3.66 -11.09 53.02
C ALA A 351 -3.36 -11.67 54.43
N PRO A 352 -2.93 -12.94 54.59
CA PRO A 352 -1.56 -13.43 54.31
C PRO A 352 -1.60 -14.82 53.61
N SER A 353 -0.55 -15.55 53.20
CA SER A 353 0.77 -15.83 53.78
C SER A 353 1.66 -16.57 52.76
N CYS A 354 2.98 -16.51 52.98
CA CYS A 354 4.05 -17.24 52.29
C CYS A 354 3.94 -18.78 52.41
N ALA A 355 4.45 -19.50 51.40
CA ALA A 355 5.16 -20.77 51.60
C ALA A 355 6.05 -21.09 50.38
N TRP A 356 7.34 -21.29 50.64
CA TRP A 356 8.30 -21.97 49.77
C TRP A 356 8.19 -23.48 49.99
N SER A 357 8.39 -24.28 48.94
CA SER A 357 9.00 -25.61 49.09
C SER A 357 9.72 -26.02 47.80
N THR A 358 11.02 -26.21 47.92
CA THR A 358 11.92 -26.86 46.97
C THR A 358 12.08 -28.35 47.30
N ALA A 359 12.47 -29.11 46.28
CA ALA A 359 13.17 -30.41 46.29
C ALA A 359 12.29 -31.69 46.32
N PRO A 360 12.80 -32.84 45.84
CA PRO A 360 14.15 -33.12 45.29
C PRO A 360 14.25 -33.18 43.75
#